data_AF-A0A6A1Q7F5-F1
#
_entry.id   AF-A0A6A1Q7F5-F1
#
_cell.length_a   1.000
_cell.length_b   1.000
_cell.length_c   1.000
_cell.angle_alpha   90.00
_cell.angle_beta   90.00
_cell.angle_gamma   90.00
#
_symmetry.space_group_name_H-M   'P 1'
#
loop_
_entity.id
_entity.type
_entity.pdbx_description
1 polymer ?
#
loop_
_entity_poly.entity_id
_entity_poly.type
_entity_poly.pdbx_seq_one_letter_code
_entity_poly.pdbx_strand_id
1 'polypeptide(L)'
;WAREVAGRCACGACQARLYGSGGSQPDVSRSGPARRTLKEWALLVSPFGRLRTRLPCSVAVRPLDPLTYPDGDRVLVAVSGVEGGAVASLQVRYDEAQKEVAIVSDVIDPQASVEVNAPLKFGKFEYQVIRSQKLHIQTKGGNVICLGTVYGNIDIHASDKSTVTVDKLQGSSVNVSTEDGLLKAKCLYTESSFLSSAAGDITLGSVHGTDTCNITLQSKMGNITVVIYVLTFEIRLLDV
;
A
#
# COMPACT_ATOMS: atom_id res chain seq x y z
N TRP A 1 12.63 12.91 53.59
CA TRP A 1 11.36 12.18 53.48
C TRP A 1 11.32 11.55 52.10
N ALA A 2 11.85 10.34 52.00
CA ALA A 2 11.77 9.52 50.81
C ALA A 2 10.67 8.48 51.03
N ARG A 3 9.84 8.22 50.02
CA ARG A 3 9.05 7.00 49.92
C ARG A 3 8.88 6.62 48.45
N GLU A 4 9.70 5.65 48.06
CA GLU A 4 9.41 4.70 46.98
C GLU A 4 8.10 3.96 47.28
N VAL A 5 7.32 3.68 46.23
CA VAL A 5 6.51 2.47 46.16
C VAL A 5 6.67 1.88 44.77
N ALA A 6 7.25 0.68 44.74
CA ALA A 6 7.46 -0.16 43.59
C ALA A 6 6.14 -0.74 43.07
N GLY A 7 5.98 -0.76 41.75
CA GLY A 7 5.04 -1.64 41.04
C GLY A 7 5.82 -2.40 39.99
N ARG A 8 6.21 -3.65 40.32
CA ARG A 8 6.80 -4.61 39.37
C ARG A 8 5.69 -5.12 38.46
N CYS A 9 5.90 -5.06 37.14
CA CYS A 9 5.30 -6.01 36.21
C CYS A 9 6.43 -6.59 35.35
N ALA A 10 6.66 -7.89 35.51
CA ALA A 10 7.63 -8.66 34.74
C ALA A 10 7.04 -8.96 33.35
N CYS A 11 7.59 -8.36 32.30
CA CYS A 11 7.41 -8.83 30.94
C CYS A 11 8.39 -9.99 30.70
N GLY A 12 7.88 -11.21 30.83
CA GLY A 12 8.59 -12.42 30.48
C GLY A 12 8.82 -12.52 28.97
N ALA A 13 10.10 -12.64 28.62
CA ALA A 13 10.65 -13.33 27.45
C ALA A 13 10.10 -12.99 26.06
N CYS A 14 10.72 -11.99 25.42
CA CYS A 14 11.00 -12.04 23.98
C CYS A 14 12.50 -12.36 23.80
N GLN A 15 12.85 -13.66 23.83
CA GLN A 15 14.17 -14.10 23.39
C GLN A 15 14.18 -14.24 21.86
N ALA A 16 15.15 -13.56 21.26
CA ALA A 16 15.55 -13.72 19.87
C ALA A 16 16.56 -14.87 19.71
N ARG A 17 16.62 -15.40 18.48
CA ARG A 17 17.68 -16.25 17.85
C ARG A 17 17.55 -17.77 18.07
N LEU A 18 17.87 -18.67 17.14
CA LEU A 18 18.35 -18.67 15.74
C LEU A 18 18.28 -20.15 15.22
N TYR A 19 18.14 -20.32 13.91
CA TYR A 19 18.53 -21.46 13.05
C TYR A 19 18.00 -22.90 13.32
N GLY A 20 17.35 -23.47 12.30
CA GLY A 20 17.07 -24.90 12.16
C GLY A 20 16.62 -25.22 10.73
N SER A 21 17.51 -25.86 9.96
CA SER A 21 17.34 -26.26 8.55
C SER A 21 16.53 -27.55 8.42
N GLY A 22 15.76 -27.69 7.34
CA GLY A 22 15.25 -28.97 6.85
C GLY A 22 13.73 -29.02 6.65
N GLY A 23 13.27 -28.92 5.39
CA GLY A 23 11.87 -29.13 5.03
C GLY A 23 11.58 -28.81 3.56
N SER A 24 11.68 -29.84 2.73
CA SER A 24 11.42 -29.94 1.29
C SER A 24 10.31 -29.02 0.74
N GLN A 25 10.64 -28.18 -0.24
CA GLN A 25 9.66 -27.52 -1.12
C GLN A 25 8.98 -28.57 -2.01
N PRO A 26 7.65 -28.60 -2.13
CA PRO A 26 7.00 -29.20 -3.28
C PRO A 26 7.17 -28.27 -4.49
N ASP A 27 7.76 -28.83 -5.53
CA ASP A 27 7.82 -28.30 -6.89
C ASP A 27 6.39 -28.08 -7.41
N VAL A 28 6.04 -26.81 -7.66
CA VAL A 28 4.87 -26.45 -8.46
C VAL A 28 5.35 -25.54 -9.57
N SER A 29 6.00 -26.16 -10.53
CA SER A 29 6.10 -25.65 -11.89
C SER A 29 4.69 -25.48 -12.47
N ARG A 30 4.19 -24.25 -12.50
CA ARG A 30 3.13 -23.82 -13.43
C ARG A 30 3.64 -22.61 -14.20
N SER A 31 4.21 -22.88 -15.37
CA SER A 31 4.51 -21.88 -16.39
C SER A 31 3.19 -21.29 -16.92
N GLY A 32 2.71 -20.24 -16.27
CA GLY A 32 1.93 -19.22 -16.97
C GLY A 32 2.80 -18.58 -18.07
N PRO A 33 2.20 -17.90 -19.08
CA PRO A 33 2.98 -17.16 -20.05
C PRO A 33 3.97 -16.25 -19.31
N ALA A 34 5.25 -16.33 -19.67
CA ALA A 34 6.30 -15.58 -18.99
C ALA A 34 5.99 -14.08 -19.13
N ARG A 35 5.49 -13.47 -18.05
CA ARG A 35 5.33 -12.02 -17.97
C ARG A 35 6.71 -11.40 -18.15
N ARG A 36 6.83 -10.52 -19.13
CA ARG A 36 8.09 -9.82 -19.43
C ARG A 36 7.92 -8.33 -19.23
N THR A 37 9.00 -7.66 -18.88
CA THR A 37 9.03 -6.20 -18.84
C THR A 37 8.88 -5.66 -20.27
N LEU A 38 7.84 -4.87 -20.50
CA LEU A 38 7.55 -4.26 -21.79
C LEU A 38 8.22 -2.89 -21.92
N LYS A 39 8.27 -2.12 -20.82
CA LYS A 39 8.87 -0.78 -20.81
C LYS A 39 9.20 -0.32 -19.39
N GLU A 40 10.27 0.44 -19.26
CA GLU A 40 10.70 1.04 -18.00
C GLU A 40 10.96 2.54 -18.15
N TRP A 41 10.76 3.28 -17.06
CA TRP A 41 11.08 4.69 -16.92
C TRP A 41 11.83 4.90 -15.61
N ALA A 42 12.81 5.81 -15.65
CA ALA A 42 13.45 6.35 -14.46
C ALA A 42 13.28 7.87 -14.47
N LEU A 43 12.47 8.40 -13.55
CA LEU A 43 12.22 9.83 -13.41
C LEU A 43 13.13 10.40 -12.33
N LEU A 44 13.75 11.55 -12.61
CA LEU A 44 14.34 12.41 -11.58
C LEU A 44 13.23 13.26 -10.97
N VAL A 45 13.07 13.22 -9.65
CA VAL A 45 11.98 13.87 -8.92
C VAL A 45 12.49 14.59 -7.69
N SER A 46 11.72 15.55 -7.19
CA SER A 46 11.96 16.08 -5.86
C SER A 46 11.53 15.07 -4.78
N PRO A 47 12.30 14.92 -3.69
CA PRO A 47 11.84 14.20 -2.51
C PRO A 47 10.54 14.80 -1.95
N PHE A 48 9.68 13.96 -1.36
CA PHE A 48 8.37 14.35 -0.79
C PHE A 48 7.38 14.91 -1.81
N GLY A 49 7.23 14.25 -2.94
CA GLY A 49 6.24 14.57 -3.96
C GLY A 49 4.89 13.88 -3.75
N ARG A 50 4.04 14.00 -4.78
CA ARG A 50 2.76 13.30 -4.94
C ARG A 50 2.92 12.19 -5.97
N LEU A 51 2.23 11.07 -5.78
CA LEU A 51 2.13 10.00 -6.77
C LEU A 51 0.67 9.81 -7.15
N ARG A 52 0.38 9.94 -8.44
CA ARG A 52 -0.95 9.74 -9.01
C ARG A 52 -0.89 8.65 -10.07
N THR A 53 -1.75 7.64 -9.94
CA THR A 53 -1.93 6.59 -10.94
C THR A 53 -3.39 6.49 -11.35
N ARG A 54 -3.65 6.32 -12.64
CA ARG A 54 -4.98 6.04 -13.21
C ARG A 54 -4.82 5.04 -14.35
N LEU A 55 -5.06 3.77 -14.07
CA LEU A 55 -4.72 2.66 -14.95
C LEU A 55 -5.80 1.56 -14.91
N PRO A 56 -6.24 1.00 -16.04
CA PRO A 56 -7.18 -0.12 -16.08
C PRO A 56 -6.50 -1.49 -15.92
N CYS A 57 -5.48 -1.57 -15.04
CA CYS A 57 -4.72 -2.81 -14.83
C CYS A 57 -4.13 -2.86 -13.41
N SER A 58 -3.37 -3.92 -13.12
CA SER A 58 -2.77 -4.08 -11.78
C SER A 58 -1.68 -3.05 -11.51
N VAL A 59 -1.68 -2.47 -10.31
CA VAL A 59 -0.70 -1.47 -9.87
C VAL A 59 -0.05 -1.94 -8.57
N ALA A 60 1.27 -2.04 -8.56
CA ALA A 60 2.06 -2.30 -7.37
C ALA A 60 2.91 -1.08 -7.03
N VAL A 61 2.75 -0.53 -5.82
CA VAL A 61 3.61 0.54 -5.31
C VAL A 61 4.54 -0.07 -4.26
N ARG A 62 5.83 0.15 -4.46
CA ARG A 62 6.89 -0.40 -3.63
C ARG A 62 7.87 0.69 -3.20
N PRO A 63 8.53 0.51 -2.05
CA PRO A 63 9.60 1.40 -1.66
C PRO A 63 10.84 1.17 -2.55
N LEU A 64 11.44 2.25 -3.03
CA LEU A 64 12.68 2.21 -3.80
C LEU A 64 13.85 1.72 -2.94
N ASP A 65 14.74 0.89 -3.49
CA ASP A 65 15.93 0.43 -2.77
C ASP A 65 16.85 1.61 -2.40
N PRO A 66 17.04 1.89 -1.10
CA PRO A 66 17.83 3.03 -0.67
C PRO A 66 19.34 2.83 -0.82
N LEU A 67 19.81 1.57 -0.87
CA LEU A 67 21.23 1.29 -1.05
C LEU A 67 21.68 1.65 -2.47
N THR A 68 20.80 1.41 -3.45
CA THR A 68 21.02 1.80 -4.84
C THR A 68 20.72 3.29 -5.08
N TYR A 69 19.73 3.87 -4.40
CA TYR A 69 19.28 5.25 -4.61
C TYR A 69 19.23 6.06 -3.28
N PRO A 70 20.39 6.43 -2.71
CA PRO A 70 20.47 7.04 -1.38
C PRO A 70 19.84 8.43 -1.29
N ASP A 71 19.81 9.17 -2.40
CA ASP A 71 19.28 10.54 -2.44
C ASP A 71 17.74 10.59 -2.41
N GLY A 72 17.07 9.48 -2.71
CA GLY A 72 15.60 9.41 -2.75
C GLY A 72 14.99 10.37 -3.79
N ASP A 73 15.70 10.59 -4.89
CA ASP A 73 15.32 11.53 -5.96
C ASP A 73 14.84 10.80 -7.24
N ARG A 74 14.56 9.49 -7.15
CA ARG A 74 14.12 8.68 -8.29
C ARG A 74 12.74 8.08 -8.08
N VAL A 75 11.99 8.00 -9.17
CA VAL A 75 10.85 7.08 -9.31
C VAL A 75 11.11 6.16 -10.48
N LEU A 76 11.08 4.86 -10.23
CA LEU A 76 11.17 3.85 -11.27
C LEU A 76 9.78 3.32 -11.57
N VAL A 77 9.41 3.31 -12.84
CA VAL A 77 8.15 2.74 -13.31
C VAL A 77 8.47 1.62 -14.27
N ALA A 78 7.97 0.43 -14.00
CA ALA A 78 8.13 -0.73 -14.88
C ALA A 78 6.75 -1.26 -15.26
N VAL A 79 6.54 -1.50 -16.55
CA VAL A 79 5.32 -2.16 -17.06
C VAL A 79 5.70 -3.55 -17.50
N SER A 80 5.00 -4.54 -16.99
CA SER A 80 5.10 -5.93 -17.42
C SER A 80 3.78 -6.40 -18.05
N GLY A 81 3.86 -7.33 -18.98
CA GLY A 81 2.69 -7.85 -19.67
C GLY A 81 3.02 -9.01 -20.60
N VAL A 82 2.04 -9.40 -21.41
CA VAL A 82 2.20 -10.41 -22.44
C VAL A 82 2.92 -9.81 -23.65
N GLU A 83 3.66 -10.64 -24.37
CA GLU A 83 4.33 -10.28 -25.63
C GLU A 83 3.35 -9.65 -26.64
N GLY A 84 3.62 -8.40 -27.05
CA GLY A 84 2.78 -7.64 -27.98
C GLY A 84 1.79 -6.67 -27.32
N GLY A 85 1.74 -6.59 -25.99
CA GLY A 85 0.90 -5.64 -25.27
C GLY A 85 1.20 -4.18 -25.64
N ALA A 86 0.17 -3.43 -26.05
CA ALA A 86 0.31 -2.02 -26.42
C ALA A 86 0.55 -1.15 -25.18
N VAL A 87 1.75 -0.57 -25.07
CA VAL A 87 2.14 0.35 -23.97
C VAL A 87 2.29 1.80 -24.46
N ALA A 88 2.01 2.07 -25.73
CA ALA A 88 2.24 3.37 -26.36
C ALA A 88 1.38 4.50 -25.78
N SER A 89 0.21 4.17 -25.25
CA SER A 89 -0.73 5.10 -24.63
C SER A 89 -0.34 5.51 -23.20
N LEU A 90 0.62 4.82 -22.58
CA LEU A 90 0.99 5.07 -21.18
C LEU A 90 1.81 6.35 -21.04
N GLN A 91 1.24 7.32 -20.33
CA GLN A 91 1.89 8.58 -20.00
C GLN A 91 2.51 8.47 -18.61
N VAL A 92 3.84 8.56 -18.55
CA VAL A 92 4.62 8.65 -17.32
C VAL A 92 5.30 10.02 -17.33
N ARG A 93 4.89 10.92 -16.43
CA ARG A 93 5.36 12.31 -16.39
C ARG A 93 5.63 12.76 -14.96
N TYR A 94 6.58 13.68 -14.82
CA TYR A 94 6.81 14.42 -13.59
C TYR A 94 6.52 15.91 -13.84
N ASP A 95 5.68 16.49 -12.99
CA ASP A 95 5.41 17.93 -12.94
C ASP A 95 6.20 18.51 -11.76
N GLU A 96 7.19 19.35 -12.05
CA GLU A 96 8.07 19.96 -11.05
C GLU A 96 7.36 21.02 -10.19
N ALA A 97 6.47 21.81 -10.80
CA ALA A 97 5.72 22.84 -10.08
C ALA A 97 4.77 22.22 -9.05
N GLN A 98 4.16 21.10 -9.41
CA GLN A 98 3.28 20.32 -8.54
C GLN A 98 4.03 19.27 -7.70
N LYS A 99 5.31 19.00 -7.99
CA LYS A 99 6.07 17.86 -7.44
C LYS A 99 5.27 16.56 -7.55
N GLU A 100 4.57 16.34 -8.66
CA GLU A 100 3.67 15.21 -8.88
C GLU A 100 4.21 14.28 -9.97
N VAL A 101 4.30 12.99 -9.67
CA VAL A 101 4.48 11.94 -10.67
C VAL A 101 3.10 11.42 -11.06
N ALA A 102 2.78 11.52 -12.35
CA ALA A 102 1.52 11.05 -12.92
C ALA A 102 1.78 9.88 -13.88
N ILE A 103 1.10 8.76 -13.63
CA ILE A 103 1.12 7.55 -14.46
C ILE A 103 -0.32 7.27 -14.91
N VAL A 104 -0.61 7.60 -16.16
CA VAL A 104 -2.00 7.61 -16.66
C VAL A 104 -2.09 6.89 -18.01
N SER A 105 -3.06 5.99 -18.11
CA SER A 105 -3.50 5.41 -19.38
C SER A 105 -4.95 4.95 -19.24
N ASP A 106 -5.74 5.15 -20.30
CA ASP A 106 -7.07 4.55 -20.42
C ASP A 106 -7.06 3.30 -21.33
N VAL A 107 -5.95 3.04 -22.04
CA VAL A 107 -5.86 2.01 -23.09
C VAL A 107 -4.57 1.22 -22.91
N ILE A 108 -4.47 0.44 -21.84
CA ILE A 108 -3.41 -0.54 -21.61
C ILE A 108 -4.06 -1.92 -21.46
N ASP A 109 -3.33 -2.97 -21.83
CA ASP A 109 -3.78 -4.34 -21.65
C ASP A 109 -4.18 -4.58 -20.16
N PRO A 110 -5.42 -5.01 -19.86
CA PRO A 110 -5.84 -5.31 -18.49
C PRO A 110 -4.99 -6.39 -17.79
N GLN A 111 -4.32 -7.26 -18.56
CA GLN A 111 -3.39 -8.28 -18.04
C GLN A 111 -2.00 -7.72 -17.75
N ALA A 112 -1.72 -6.46 -18.12
CA ALA A 112 -0.50 -5.78 -17.75
C ALA A 112 -0.45 -5.51 -16.23
N SER A 113 0.76 -5.27 -15.75
CA SER A 113 1.01 -4.85 -14.37
C SER A 113 2.03 -3.73 -14.38
N VAL A 114 1.69 -2.64 -13.69
CA VAL A 114 2.57 -1.48 -13.49
C VAL A 114 3.16 -1.54 -12.09
N GLU A 115 4.47 -1.58 -12.01
CA GLU A 115 5.22 -1.48 -10.77
C GLU A 115 5.82 -0.08 -10.65
N VAL A 116 5.61 0.55 -9.50
CA VAL A 116 6.13 1.88 -9.18
C VAL A 116 7.01 1.77 -7.95
N ASN A 117 8.31 1.94 -8.12
CA ASN A 117 9.26 2.05 -7.03
C ASN A 117 9.43 3.54 -6.72
N ALA A 118 8.83 3.97 -5.61
CA ALA A 118 8.77 5.36 -5.18
C ALA A 118 9.78 5.64 -4.05
N PRO A 119 10.26 6.88 -3.90
CA PRO A 119 11.40 7.17 -3.06
C PRO A 119 11.08 6.91 -1.59
N LEU A 120 12.07 6.31 -0.92
CA LEU A 120 12.13 6.24 0.52
C LEU A 120 12.63 7.57 1.10
N LYS A 121 12.19 7.90 2.31
CA LYS A 121 13.04 8.70 3.21
C LYS A 121 13.30 7.93 4.47
N PHE A 122 14.58 7.80 4.83
CA PHE A 122 14.96 7.37 6.17
C PHE A 122 14.68 8.47 7.19
N GLY A 123 13.73 8.22 8.08
CA GLY A 123 13.86 8.63 9.48
C GLY A 123 14.68 7.57 10.21
N LYS A 124 15.28 7.91 11.35
CA LYS A 124 16.31 7.11 12.05
C LYS A 124 15.96 5.62 12.33
N PHE A 125 14.72 5.14 12.16
CA PHE A 125 14.34 3.75 12.51
C PHE A 125 13.25 3.05 11.67
N GLU A 126 12.84 3.54 10.49
CA GLU A 126 11.84 2.83 9.67
C GLU A 126 12.39 2.45 8.29
N TYR A 127 12.69 1.16 8.11
CA TYR A 127 13.03 0.58 6.81
C TYR A 127 11.74 0.38 5.98
N GLN A 128 11.81 0.56 4.65
CA GLN A 128 10.69 0.28 3.72
C GLN A 128 9.46 1.21 3.84
N VAL A 129 9.67 2.52 3.97
CA VAL A 129 8.60 3.54 4.02
C VAL A 129 8.53 4.42 2.76
N ILE A 130 7.48 4.24 1.96
CA ILE A 130 7.13 5.16 0.88
C ILE A 130 6.59 6.44 1.51
N ARG A 131 7.27 7.58 1.35
CA ARG A 131 6.83 8.85 1.93
C ARG A 131 6.35 9.80 0.83
N SER A 132 5.05 10.09 0.83
CA SER A 132 4.42 11.01 -0.12
C SER A 132 3.56 12.05 0.61
N GLN A 133 3.38 13.22 0.01
CA GLN A 133 2.35 14.15 0.47
C GLN A 133 0.95 13.59 0.20
N LYS A 134 0.78 13.04 -1.00
CA LYS A 134 -0.46 12.41 -1.43
C LYS A 134 -0.18 11.24 -2.37
N LEU A 135 -0.69 10.07 -2.02
CA LEU A 135 -0.78 8.91 -2.91
C LEU A 135 -2.22 8.79 -3.41
N HIS A 136 -2.43 8.92 -4.71
CA HIS A 136 -3.71 8.68 -5.35
C HIS A 136 -3.59 7.52 -6.34
N ILE A 137 -4.35 6.45 -6.11
CA ILE A 137 -4.40 5.28 -6.99
C ILE A 137 -5.83 5.09 -7.45
N GLN A 138 -6.04 5.15 -8.76
CA GLN A 138 -7.30 4.77 -9.38
C GLN A 138 -7.06 3.59 -10.32
N THR A 139 -7.79 2.50 -10.09
CA THR A 139 -7.79 1.36 -11.01
C THR A 139 -9.19 0.89 -11.36
N LYS A 140 -9.33 0.36 -12.57
CA LYS A 140 -10.54 -0.25 -13.11
C LYS A 140 -10.15 -1.61 -13.68
N GLY A 141 -10.33 -2.66 -12.88
CA GLY A 141 -9.82 -4.00 -13.17
C GLY A 141 -8.36 -4.19 -12.72
N GLY A 142 -8.02 -5.39 -12.26
CA GLY A 142 -6.69 -5.72 -11.73
C GLY A 142 -6.51 -5.36 -10.25
N ASN A 143 -5.33 -5.63 -9.68
CA ASN A 143 -5.11 -5.52 -8.24
C ASN A 143 -4.26 -4.30 -7.89
N VAL A 144 -4.58 -3.65 -6.77
CA VAL A 144 -3.71 -2.64 -6.13
C VAL A 144 -2.94 -3.30 -5.00
N ILE A 145 -1.62 -3.20 -5.03
CA ILE A 145 -0.73 -3.74 -3.99
C ILE A 145 0.19 -2.62 -3.51
N CYS A 146 0.14 -2.29 -2.22
CA CYS A 146 1.10 -1.39 -1.60
C CYS A 146 1.95 -2.17 -0.59
N LEU A 147 3.25 -2.31 -0.87
CA LEU A 147 4.18 -3.04 -0.02
C LEU A 147 4.92 -2.10 0.93
N GLY A 148 5.16 -2.58 2.16
CA GLY A 148 5.81 -1.80 3.21
C GLY A 148 4.88 -0.74 3.81
N THR A 149 5.47 0.32 4.38
CA THR A 149 4.71 1.43 4.96
C THR A 149 4.46 2.49 3.90
N VAL A 150 3.22 2.86 3.68
CA VAL A 150 2.86 4.06 2.91
C VAL A 150 2.54 5.18 3.89
N TYR A 151 3.38 6.21 3.90
CA TYR A 151 3.19 7.41 4.70
C TYR A 151 2.67 8.57 3.84
N GLY A 152 1.53 9.17 4.21
CA GLY A 152 0.97 10.36 3.56
C GLY A 152 -0.55 10.45 3.63
N ASN A 153 -1.14 11.39 2.88
CA ASN A 153 -2.57 11.35 2.59
C ASN A 153 -2.83 10.35 1.47
N ILE A 154 -3.68 9.36 1.71
CA ILE A 154 -3.80 8.20 0.82
C ILE A 154 -5.24 8.11 0.32
N ASP A 155 -5.39 7.94 -0.98
CA ASP A 155 -6.68 7.86 -1.66
C ASP A 155 -6.59 6.74 -2.72
N ILE A 156 -7.25 5.62 -2.45
CA ILE A 156 -7.26 4.45 -3.33
C ILE A 156 -8.69 4.18 -3.75
N HIS A 157 -8.93 4.14 -5.05
CA HIS A 157 -10.21 3.81 -5.66
C HIS A 157 -10.04 2.66 -6.65
N ALA A 158 -10.58 1.50 -6.29
CA ALA A 158 -10.58 0.29 -7.08
C ALA A 158 -12.00 -0.07 -7.53
N SER A 159 -12.18 -0.31 -8.82
CA SER A 159 -13.48 -0.64 -9.45
C SER A 159 -13.37 -1.91 -10.29
N ASP A 160 -14.49 -2.51 -10.68
CA ASP A 160 -14.52 -3.73 -11.51
C ASP A 160 -13.77 -4.93 -10.89
N LYS A 161 -14.28 -5.40 -9.74
CA LYS A 161 -13.74 -6.53 -8.94
C LYS A 161 -12.27 -6.40 -8.52
N SER A 162 -11.66 -5.23 -8.70
CA SER A 162 -10.29 -4.93 -8.29
C SER A 162 -10.09 -5.11 -6.79
N THR A 163 -9.07 -5.88 -6.42
CA THR A 163 -8.69 -6.04 -5.01
C THR A 163 -7.67 -4.99 -4.59
N VAL A 164 -7.69 -4.63 -3.31
CA VAL A 164 -6.71 -3.74 -2.70
C VAL A 164 -6.04 -4.48 -1.54
N THR A 165 -4.72 -4.62 -1.60
CA THR A 165 -3.92 -5.20 -0.51
C THR A 165 -2.83 -4.23 -0.08
N VAL A 166 -2.82 -3.87 1.20
CA VAL A 166 -1.83 -2.96 1.77
C VAL A 166 -1.22 -3.53 3.05
N ASP A 167 0.10 -3.41 3.18
CA ASP A 167 0.81 -3.80 4.40
C ASP A 167 0.55 -2.80 5.54
N LYS A 168 1.00 -1.55 5.40
CA LYS A 168 0.80 -0.53 6.45
C LYS A 168 0.47 0.82 5.82
N LEU A 169 -0.61 1.44 6.29
CA LEU A 169 -0.98 2.81 5.94
C LEU A 169 -0.75 3.72 7.16
N GLN A 170 -0.06 4.84 6.95
CA GLN A 170 0.23 5.81 8.00
C GLN A 170 0.02 7.24 7.48
N GLY A 171 -0.69 8.08 8.24
CA GLY A 171 -0.92 9.47 7.83
C GLY A 171 -2.19 10.08 8.40
N SER A 172 -2.44 11.34 8.08
CA SER A 172 -3.59 12.07 8.64
C SER A 172 -4.92 11.60 8.04
N SER A 173 -4.98 11.37 6.73
CA SER A 173 -6.22 10.97 6.04
C SER A 173 -5.96 9.81 5.07
N VAL A 174 -6.72 8.73 5.26
CA VAL A 174 -6.65 7.53 4.42
C VAL A 174 -8.04 7.15 3.94
N ASN A 175 -8.26 7.17 2.64
CA ASN A 175 -9.50 6.75 2.00
C ASN A 175 -9.21 5.57 1.07
N VAL A 176 -9.90 4.46 1.26
CA VAL A 176 -9.79 3.28 0.39
C VAL A 176 -11.19 2.81 0.04
N SER A 177 -11.47 2.68 -1.25
CA SER A 177 -12.77 2.25 -1.77
C SER A 177 -12.61 1.15 -2.80
N THR A 178 -13.51 0.17 -2.72
CA THR A 178 -13.63 -0.93 -3.67
C THR A 178 -15.10 -1.08 -4.08
N GLU A 179 -15.37 -1.57 -5.29
CA GLU A 179 -16.74 -2.00 -5.65
C GLU A 179 -16.99 -3.43 -5.16
N ASP A 180 -16.56 -4.42 -5.93
CA ASP A 180 -16.82 -5.84 -5.63
C ASP A 180 -15.59 -6.60 -5.10
N GLY A 181 -14.42 -5.97 -5.13
CA GLY A 181 -13.15 -6.62 -4.79
C GLY A 181 -12.81 -6.55 -3.32
N LEU A 182 -12.07 -7.54 -2.83
CA LEU A 182 -11.53 -7.59 -1.48
C LEU A 182 -10.68 -6.36 -1.15
N LEU A 183 -10.92 -5.75 0.01
CA LEU A 183 -10.07 -4.73 0.62
C LEU A 183 -9.37 -5.34 1.84
N LYS A 184 -8.03 -5.42 1.80
CA LYS A 184 -7.22 -5.89 2.92
C LYS A 184 -6.14 -4.88 3.28
N ALA A 185 -6.15 -4.41 4.53
CA ALA A 185 -5.06 -3.62 5.11
C ALA A 185 -4.55 -4.30 6.39
N LYS A 186 -3.25 -4.62 6.46
CA LYS A 186 -2.72 -5.31 7.65
C LYS A 186 -2.58 -4.37 8.85
N CYS A 187 -2.15 -3.12 8.62
CA CYS A 187 -2.02 -2.15 9.69
C CYS A 187 -2.47 -0.74 9.27
N LEU A 188 -3.17 -0.04 10.17
CA LEU A 188 -3.54 1.37 10.04
C LEU A 188 -2.95 2.17 11.21
N TYR A 189 -2.22 3.24 10.89
CA TYR A 189 -1.63 4.21 11.83
C TYR A 189 -2.06 5.63 11.44
N THR A 190 -3.34 5.96 11.64
CA THR A 190 -3.94 7.16 11.01
C THR A 190 -4.76 8.00 11.97
N GLU A 191 -4.89 9.30 11.69
CA GLU A 191 -5.82 10.18 12.43
C GLU A 191 -7.26 9.99 11.96
N SER A 192 -7.48 9.87 10.64
CA SER A 192 -8.79 9.61 10.04
C SER A 192 -8.67 8.62 8.89
N SER A 193 -9.54 7.61 8.90
CA SER A 193 -9.61 6.57 7.88
C SER A 193 -11.05 6.28 7.47
N PHE A 194 -11.31 6.23 6.16
CA PHE A 194 -12.57 5.76 5.58
C PHE A 194 -12.28 4.61 4.61
N LEU A 195 -12.79 3.42 4.92
CA LEU A 195 -12.62 2.23 4.11
C LEU A 195 -13.99 1.68 3.71
N SER A 196 -14.19 1.49 2.41
CA SER A 196 -15.49 1.10 1.88
C SER A 196 -15.42 0.00 0.81
N SER A 197 -16.47 -0.82 0.78
CA SER A 197 -16.72 -1.79 -0.30
C SER A 197 -18.22 -1.85 -0.63
N ALA A 198 -18.58 -2.01 -1.90
CA ALA A 198 -19.98 -2.27 -2.25
C ALA A 198 -20.34 -3.73 -1.94
N ALA A 199 -19.57 -4.70 -2.46
CA ALA A 199 -19.84 -6.13 -2.28
C ALA A 199 -18.61 -6.95 -1.86
N GLY A 200 -17.41 -6.37 -1.86
CA GLY A 200 -16.20 -7.04 -1.42
C GLY A 200 -16.06 -7.08 0.11
N ASP A 201 -15.36 -8.10 0.60
CA ASP A 201 -15.02 -8.16 2.03
C ASP A 201 -13.98 -7.09 2.38
N ILE A 202 -14.07 -6.56 3.61
CA ILE A 202 -13.08 -5.66 4.19
C ILE A 202 -12.40 -6.38 5.33
N THR A 203 -11.08 -6.55 5.25
CA THR A 203 -10.25 -7.13 6.31
C THR A 203 -9.23 -6.12 6.81
N LEU A 204 -9.34 -5.76 8.08
CA LEU A 204 -8.37 -4.92 8.78
C LEU A 204 -7.65 -5.72 9.86
N GLY A 205 -6.33 -5.61 9.87
CA GLY A 205 -5.52 -6.03 11.00
C GLY A 205 -5.39 -4.92 12.05
N SER A 206 -4.18 -4.72 12.54
CA SER A 206 -3.89 -3.82 13.65
C SER A 206 -4.26 -2.37 13.34
N VAL A 207 -5.13 -1.81 14.17
CA VAL A 207 -5.43 -0.39 14.19
C VAL A 207 -4.68 0.26 15.35
N HIS A 208 -3.92 1.29 15.04
CA HIS A 208 -3.24 2.13 16.00
C HIS A 208 -3.59 3.59 15.73
N GLY A 209 -4.03 4.26 16.78
CA GLY A 209 -4.41 5.66 16.76
C GLY A 209 -3.93 6.35 18.02
N THR A 210 -3.69 7.65 17.94
CA THR A 210 -3.69 8.50 19.12
C THR A 210 -5.14 8.74 19.56
N ASP A 211 -5.34 9.54 20.61
CA ASP A 211 -6.64 9.81 21.24
C ASP A 211 -7.74 10.38 20.31
N THR A 212 -7.42 10.67 19.05
CA THR A 212 -8.31 11.27 18.03
C THR A 212 -8.42 10.44 16.75
N CYS A 213 -8.22 9.12 16.81
CA CYS A 213 -8.33 8.24 15.65
C CYS A 213 -9.78 7.92 15.30
N ASN A 214 -10.23 8.36 14.13
CA ASN A 214 -11.56 8.07 13.60
C ASN A 214 -11.44 7.08 12.44
N ILE A 215 -12.05 5.90 12.60
CA ILE A 215 -12.12 4.90 11.51
C ILE A 215 -13.58 4.61 11.19
N THR A 216 -13.92 4.83 9.92
CA THR A 216 -15.23 4.51 9.36
C THR A 216 -15.08 3.36 8.37
N LEU A 217 -15.87 2.31 8.59
CA LEU A 217 -15.93 1.15 7.71
C LEU A 217 -17.34 1.06 7.14
N GLN A 218 -17.45 0.85 5.83
CA GLN A 218 -18.72 0.73 5.13
C GLN A 218 -18.71 -0.44 4.16
N SER A 219 -19.64 -1.38 4.33
CA SER A 219 -19.86 -2.48 3.38
C SER A 219 -21.35 -2.60 3.11
N LYS A 220 -21.77 -2.66 1.84
CA LYS A 220 -23.20 -2.86 1.52
C LYS A 220 -23.59 -4.35 1.53
N MET A 221 -22.75 -5.21 0.98
CA MET A 221 -23.04 -6.65 0.85
C MET A 221 -21.90 -7.58 1.31
N GLY A 222 -20.68 -7.07 1.48
CA GLY A 222 -19.52 -7.85 1.92
C GLY A 222 -19.39 -7.91 3.45
N ASN A 223 -18.53 -8.81 3.94
CA ASN A 223 -18.25 -8.93 5.36
C ASN A 223 -17.17 -7.94 5.80
N ILE A 224 -17.24 -7.49 7.06
CA ILE A 224 -16.20 -6.67 7.67
C ILE A 224 -15.55 -7.47 8.80
N THR A 225 -14.24 -7.70 8.68
CA THR A 225 -13.41 -8.37 9.70
C THR A 225 -12.35 -7.39 10.21
N VAL A 226 -12.31 -7.17 11.53
CA VAL A 226 -11.31 -6.29 12.17
C VAL A 226 -10.58 -7.07 13.27
N VAL A 227 -9.25 -7.11 13.20
CA VAL A 227 -8.39 -7.79 14.20
C VAL A 227 -7.61 -6.74 15.00
N ILE A 228 -8.02 -6.56 16.25
CA ILE A 228 -7.59 -5.45 17.10
C ILE A 228 -6.49 -5.90 18.07
N TYR A 229 -5.42 -5.11 18.18
CA TYR A 229 -4.32 -5.36 19.13
C TYR A 229 -4.07 -4.24 20.17
N VAL A 230 -4.82 -3.11 20.16
CA VAL A 230 -4.68 -1.98 21.13
C VAL A 230 -6.05 -1.41 21.57
N LEU A 231 -6.10 -0.77 22.76
CA LEU A 231 -7.25 -0.68 23.67
C LEU A 231 -8.19 0.56 23.60
N THR A 232 -8.02 1.53 22.69
CA THR A 232 -8.95 2.69 22.61
C THR A 232 -9.12 3.25 21.21
N PHE A 233 -10.29 3.05 20.59
CA PHE A 233 -10.74 3.75 19.37
C PHE A 233 -12.26 3.60 19.19
N GLU A 234 -12.85 4.49 18.39
CA GLU A 234 -14.26 4.43 17.98
C GLU A 234 -14.34 3.87 16.55
N ILE A 235 -14.94 2.68 16.39
CA ILE A 235 -15.30 2.16 15.06
C ILE A 235 -16.75 2.54 14.78
N ARG A 236 -16.98 3.24 13.68
CA ARG A 236 -18.32 3.44 13.13
C ARG A 236 -18.53 2.48 11.97
N LEU A 237 -19.45 1.55 12.17
CA LEU A 237 -20.03 0.73 11.11
C LEU A 237 -21.27 1.45 10.60
N LEU A 238 -21.31 1.74 9.31
CA LEU A 238 -22.50 2.31 8.66
C LEU A 238 -23.19 1.20 7.88
N ASP A 239 -24.37 0.80 8.36
CA ASP A 239 -25.31 -0.01 7.58
C ASP A 239 -25.94 0.88 6.49
N VAL A 240 -26.02 0.37 5.26
CA VAL A 240 -26.62 1.04 4.10
C VAL A 240 -27.82 0.26 3.61
#